data_AF-A0A7Z0XZK7-F1
#
_entry.id   AF-A0A7Z0XZK7-F1
#
_cell.length_a   1.000
_cell.length_b   1.000
_cell.length_c   1.000
_cell.angle_alpha   90.00
_cell.angle_beta   90.00
_cell.angle_gamma   90.00
#
_symmetry.space_group_name_H-M   'P 1'
#
loop_
_entity.id
_entity.type
_entity.pdbx_description
1 polymer ?
#
loop_
_entity_poly.entity_id
_entity_poly.type
_entity_poly.pdbx_seq_one_letter_code
_entity_poly.pdbx_strand_id
1 'polypeptide(L)'
;LAELLITQDIRRGNTVVVIDPKGDADLLRRVWAEAHRAGRQDELYVFHLGWPEISARYNGIGRFGRTSEVPGRLANQLSGEGNSAAFREFAWRVVNIIAQALVALGERPDYNRVRRYVMNITGLHERYVEWYLREKAPHLLAVIEQQVALLSQVNQNKSLPDYVLRRAAVTQVLESPEGQALEDTVLESLSNAVRYDQKYFDKIVASLLPLLEKLTSGKMATLLSPDYRDMNDSRPLLDWQQVIRRKGVVYIGLDAMSDADVASAVGNSM
;
A
#
# COMPACT_ATOMS: atom_id res chain seq x y z
N LEU A 1 -26.75 -25.10 -4.74
CA LEU A 1 -26.99 -24.85 -3.30
C LEU A 1 -26.56 -23.44 -2.89
N ALA A 2 -25.30 -23.03 -3.12
CA ALA A 2 -24.79 -21.70 -2.75
C ALA A 2 -25.66 -20.54 -3.26
N GLU A 3 -26.02 -20.55 -4.55
CA GLU A 3 -26.88 -19.51 -5.13
C GLU A 3 -28.25 -19.37 -4.43
N LEU A 4 -28.83 -20.47 -3.94
CA LEU A 4 -30.12 -20.42 -3.24
C LEU A 4 -29.97 -19.75 -1.87
N LEU A 5 -28.89 -20.07 -1.15
CA LEU A 5 -28.57 -19.48 0.15
C LEU A 5 -28.31 -17.97 0.02
N ILE A 6 -27.50 -17.59 -0.98
CA ILE A 6 -27.22 -16.19 -1.32
C ILE A 6 -28.52 -15.43 -1.57
N THR A 7 -29.40 -15.97 -2.43
CA THR A 7 -30.72 -15.36 -2.70
C THR A 7 -31.56 -15.19 -1.43
N GLN A 8 -31.60 -16.21 -0.57
CA GLN A 8 -32.37 -16.16 0.67
C GLN A 8 -31.83 -15.10 1.63
N ASP A 9 -30.51 -14.99 1.80
CA ASP A 9 -29.90 -14.00 2.69
C ASP A 9 -30.03 -12.57 2.16
N ILE A 10 -29.96 -12.38 0.83
CA ILE A 10 -30.25 -11.08 0.21
C ILE A 10 -31.70 -10.66 0.52
N ARG A 11 -32.67 -11.57 0.41
CA ARG A 11 -34.08 -11.25 0.69
C ARG A 11 -34.38 -11.04 2.17
N ARG A 12 -33.65 -11.73 3.06
CA ARG A 12 -33.76 -11.55 4.53
C ARG A 12 -33.21 -10.21 5.02
N GLY A 13 -32.51 -9.46 4.17
CA GLY A 13 -31.86 -8.23 4.58
C GLY A 13 -30.57 -8.45 5.38
N ASN A 14 -29.93 -9.62 5.24
CA ASN A 14 -28.64 -9.90 5.89
C ASN A 14 -27.49 -9.21 5.16
N THR A 15 -26.37 -8.98 5.84
CA THR A 15 -25.09 -8.69 5.17
C THR A 15 -24.68 -9.93 4.40
N VAL A 16 -24.44 -9.80 3.09
CA VAL A 16 -24.07 -10.93 2.23
C VAL A 16 -22.73 -10.62 1.58
N VAL A 17 -21.76 -11.51 1.76
CA VAL A 17 -20.45 -11.42 1.11
C VAL A 17 -20.25 -12.70 0.29
N VAL A 18 -20.18 -12.55 -1.02
CA VAL A 18 -19.98 -13.65 -1.97
C VAL A 18 -18.55 -13.55 -2.47
N ILE A 19 -17.70 -14.51 -2.09
CA ILE A 19 -16.34 -14.63 -2.61
C ILE A 19 -16.36 -15.71 -3.69
N ASP A 20 -16.15 -15.29 -4.92
CA ASP A 20 -16.05 -16.14 -6.10
C ASP A 20 -14.61 -16.11 -6.64
N PRO A 21 -13.80 -17.14 -6.33
CA PRO A 21 -12.44 -17.23 -6.85
C PRO A 21 -12.36 -17.27 -8.38
N LYS A 22 -13.38 -17.82 -9.05
CA LYS A 22 -13.36 -18.01 -10.52
C LYS A 22 -13.88 -16.79 -11.27
N GLY A 23 -14.80 -16.03 -10.67
CA GLY A 23 -15.47 -14.91 -11.34
C GLY A 23 -16.57 -15.37 -12.29
N ASP A 24 -17.48 -16.22 -11.82
CA ASP A 24 -18.64 -16.72 -12.56
C ASP A 24 -19.63 -15.59 -12.86
N ALA A 25 -19.79 -15.29 -14.14
CA ALA A 25 -20.68 -14.24 -14.63
C ALA A 25 -22.15 -14.49 -14.27
N ASP A 26 -22.60 -15.75 -14.22
CA ASP A 26 -23.98 -16.09 -13.91
C ASP A 26 -24.28 -15.92 -12.42
N LEU A 27 -23.30 -16.23 -11.57
CA LEU A 27 -23.40 -15.95 -10.13
C LEU A 27 -23.48 -14.43 -9.88
N LEU A 28 -22.62 -13.63 -10.52
CA LEU A 28 -22.70 -12.16 -10.43
C LEU A 28 -24.07 -11.65 -10.89
N ARG A 29 -24.56 -12.08 -12.06
CA ARG A 29 -25.86 -11.66 -12.60
C ARG A 29 -26.99 -11.99 -11.64
N ARG A 30 -26.93 -13.15 -10.98
CA ARG A 30 -27.93 -13.55 -9.99
C ARG A 30 -27.87 -12.68 -8.74
N VAL A 31 -26.68 -12.41 -8.18
CA VAL A 31 -26.52 -11.50 -7.03
C VAL A 31 -27.05 -10.12 -7.37
N TRP A 32 -26.69 -9.60 -8.54
CA TRP A 32 -27.17 -8.31 -9.02
C TRP A 32 -28.70 -8.28 -9.15
N ALA A 33 -29.29 -9.28 -9.83
CA ALA A 33 -30.73 -9.35 -10.04
C ALA A 33 -31.52 -9.50 -8.73
N GLU A 34 -31.03 -10.30 -7.78
CA GLU A 34 -31.69 -10.49 -6.49
C GLU A 34 -31.57 -9.26 -5.58
N ALA A 35 -30.44 -8.55 -5.61
CA ALA A 35 -30.30 -7.29 -4.90
C ALA A 35 -31.32 -6.26 -5.41
N HIS A 36 -31.54 -6.16 -6.72
CA HIS A 36 -32.55 -5.27 -7.32
C HIS A 36 -33.97 -5.70 -6.98
N ARG A 37 -34.29 -7.00 -7.07
CA ARG A 37 -35.62 -7.53 -6.70
C ARG A 37 -35.96 -7.31 -5.23
N ALA A 38 -34.94 -7.34 -4.36
CA ALA A 38 -35.10 -7.08 -2.94
C ALA A 38 -35.09 -5.58 -2.58
N GLY A 39 -34.95 -4.67 -3.56
CA GLY A 39 -34.87 -3.22 -3.33
C GLY A 39 -33.59 -2.77 -2.63
N ARG A 40 -32.50 -3.55 -2.77
CA ARG A 40 -31.20 -3.36 -2.10
C ARG A 40 -30.09 -3.00 -3.09
N GLN A 41 -30.42 -2.51 -4.28
CA GLN A 41 -29.45 -2.14 -5.31
C GLN A 41 -28.45 -1.06 -4.85
N ASP A 42 -28.90 -0.12 -4.00
CA ASP A 42 -28.06 0.97 -3.51
C ASP A 42 -27.04 0.51 -2.45
N GLU A 43 -27.22 -0.71 -1.93
CA GLU A 43 -26.34 -1.36 -0.96
C GLU A 43 -25.53 -2.52 -1.59
N LEU A 44 -25.55 -2.63 -2.94
CA LEU A 44 -24.79 -3.62 -3.70
C LEU A 44 -23.42 -3.07 -4.09
N TYR A 45 -22.37 -3.81 -3.72
CA TYR A 45 -21.00 -3.57 -4.13
C TYR A 45 -20.52 -4.76 -4.97
N VAL A 46 -19.96 -4.47 -6.14
CA VAL A 46 -19.33 -5.49 -6.99
C VAL A 46 -17.85 -5.17 -7.01
N PHE A 47 -16.99 -6.08 -6.59
CA PHE A 47 -15.55 -5.99 -6.76
C PHE A 47 -15.11 -7.15 -7.65
N HIS A 48 -14.56 -6.87 -8.83
CA HIS A 48 -14.15 -7.90 -9.77
C HIS A 48 -12.79 -7.56 -10.39
N LEU A 49 -11.79 -8.42 -10.16
CA LEU A 49 -10.43 -8.21 -10.64
C LEU A 49 -10.35 -8.20 -12.18
N GLY A 50 -11.10 -9.08 -12.84
CA GLY A 50 -11.22 -9.11 -14.31
C GLY A 50 -12.05 -7.99 -14.95
N TRP A 51 -12.87 -7.24 -14.19
CA TRP A 51 -13.75 -6.18 -14.72
C TRP A 51 -13.64 -4.86 -13.92
N PRO A 52 -12.48 -4.16 -13.96
CA PRO A 52 -12.23 -2.99 -13.11
C PRO A 52 -13.19 -1.81 -13.35
N GLU A 53 -13.76 -1.69 -14.55
CA GLU A 53 -14.65 -0.59 -14.95
C GLU A 53 -16.01 -0.58 -14.24
N ILE A 54 -16.55 -1.76 -13.91
CA ILE A 54 -17.82 -1.90 -13.17
C ILE A 54 -17.60 -2.16 -11.67
N SER A 55 -16.34 -2.23 -11.25
CA SER A 55 -15.98 -2.67 -9.90
C SER A 55 -15.81 -1.51 -8.93
N ALA A 56 -16.32 -1.69 -7.71
CA ALA A 56 -15.99 -0.92 -6.53
C ALA A 56 -14.47 -0.96 -6.29
N ARG A 57 -13.93 0.16 -5.82
CA ARG A 57 -12.51 0.32 -5.52
C ARG A 57 -12.24 -0.07 -4.08
N TYR A 58 -11.13 -0.74 -3.83
CA TYR A 58 -10.80 -1.27 -2.50
C TYR A 58 -9.30 -1.26 -2.24
N ASN A 59 -8.87 -0.48 -1.24
CA ASN A 59 -7.49 -0.52 -0.75
C ASN A 59 -7.40 -1.45 0.47
N GLY A 60 -6.99 -2.70 0.24
CA GLY A 60 -6.82 -3.72 1.25
C GLY A 60 -5.73 -3.47 2.27
N ILE A 61 -4.88 -2.45 2.11
CA ILE A 61 -3.87 -2.06 3.09
C ILE A 61 -4.02 -0.61 3.59
N GLY A 62 -5.06 0.09 3.14
CA GLY A 62 -5.28 1.50 3.47
C GLY A 62 -6.08 1.73 4.75
N ARG A 63 -6.79 0.71 5.24
CA ARG A 63 -7.56 0.76 6.48
C ARG A 63 -7.10 -0.36 7.41
N PHE A 64 -6.55 0.03 8.55
CA PHE A 64 -5.95 -0.86 9.55
C PHE A 64 -6.20 -0.29 10.96
N GLY A 65 -6.25 -1.16 11.97
CA GLY A 65 -6.28 -0.75 13.37
C GLY A 65 -4.88 -0.44 13.91
N ARG A 66 -3.87 -1.20 13.45
CA ARG A 66 -2.45 -0.99 13.75
C ARG A 66 -1.64 -0.94 12.46
N THR A 67 -0.65 -0.05 12.37
CA THR A 67 0.22 0.08 11.18
C THR A 67 0.92 -1.23 10.81
N SER A 68 1.20 -2.10 11.79
CA SER A 68 1.79 -3.43 11.58
C SER A 68 0.91 -4.41 10.79
N GLU A 69 -0.38 -4.10 10.59
CA GLU A 69 -1.25 -4.90 9.72
C GLU A 69 -0.90 -4.72 8.24
N VAL A 70 -0.45 -3.53 7.84
CA VAL A 70 -0.05 -3.21 6.46
C VAL A 70 1.04 -4.17 5.94
N PRO A 71 2.19 -4.32 6.62
CA PRO A 71 3.20 -5.29 6.21
C PRO A 71 2.72 -6.73 6.37
N GLY A 72 1.84 -7.04 7.34
CA GLY A 72 1.27 -8.39 7.48
C GLY A 72 0.45 -8.82 6.25
N ARG A 73 -0.43 -7.94 5.75
CA ARG A 73 -1.28 -8.22 4.58
C ARG A 73 -0.47 -8.43 3.30
N LEU A 74 0.68 -7.78 3.16
CA LEU A 74 1.59 -7.94 2.02
C LEU A 74 2.54 -9.14 2.18
N ALA A 75 3.22 -9.26 3.32
CA ALA A 75 4.24 -10.27 3.51
C ALA A 75 3.67 -11.70 3.64
N ASN A 76 2.46 -11.86 4.17
CA ASN A 76 1.83 -13.18 4.28
C ASN A 76 1.57 -13.87 2.93
N GLN A 77 1.61 -13.12 1.82
CA GLN A 77 1.51 -13.67 0.46
C GLN A 77 2.79 -14.32 -0.04
N LEU A 78 3.92 -13.99 0.57
CA LEU A 78 5.22 -14.52 0.16
C LEU A 78 5.35 -15.97 0.65
N SER A 79 5.96 -16.83 -0.16
CA SER A 79 6.18 -18.24 0.19
C SER A 79 6.89 -18.36 1.56
N GLY A 80 6.49 -19.36 2.35
CA GLY A 80 6.98 -19.55 3.73
C GLY A 80 8.00 -20.67 3.89
N GLU A 81 8.32 -21.39 2.81
CA GLU A 81 9.08 -22.63 2.90
C GLU A 81 10.60 -22.42 2.78
N GLY A 82 11.37 -23.11 3.63
CA GLY A 82 12.84 -23.06 3.61
C GLY A 82 13.40 -21.67 3.91
N ASN A 83 14.35 -21.19 3.09
CA ASN A 83 14.94 -19.85 3.22
C ASN A 83 13.90 -18.71 3.08
N SER A 84 12.68 -19.01 2.60
CA SER A 84 11.63 -18.02 2.30
C SER A 84 11.05 -17.34 3.56
N ALA A 85 11.14 -17.97 4.73
CA ALA A 85 10.72 -17.33 5.99
C ALA A 85 11.55 -16.06 6.31
N ALA A 86 12.87 -16.12 6.07
CA ALA A 86 13.75 -14.97 6.25
C ALA A 86 13.45 -13.86 5.22
N PHE A 87 13.08 -14.22 3.98
CA PHE A 87 12.65 -13.27 2.96
C PHE A 87 11.31 -12.61 3.31
N ARG A 88 10.39 -13.36 3.93
CA ARG A 88 9.10 -12.84 4.40
C ARG A 88 9.27 -11.81 5.51
N GLU A 89 10.02 -12.16 6.57
CA GLU A 89 10.33 -11.25 7.67
C GLU A 89 11.02 -9.97 7.17
N PHE A 90 11.86 -10.15 6.18
CA PHE A 90 12.55 -9.05 5.55
C PHE A 90 11.61 -8.12 4.78
N ALA A 91 10.78 -8.66 3.88
CA ALA A 91 9.76 -7.87 3.16
C ALA A 91 8.80 -7.19 4.14
N TRP A 92 8.40 -7.88 5.20
CA TRP A 92 7.59 -7.32 6.28
C TRP A 92 8.27 -6.09 6.89
N ARG A 93 9.56 -6.18 7.25
CA ARG A 93 10.31 -5.06 7.83
C ARG A 93 10.35 -3.85 6.90
N VAL A 94 10.63 -4.04 5.62
CA VAL A 94 10.69 -2.94 4.65
C VAL A 94 9.34 -2.23 4.53
N VAL A 95 8.27 -3.01 4.34
CA VAL A 95 6.92 -2.48 4.22
C VAL A 95 6.49 -1.79 5.51
N ASN A 96 6.89 -2.30 6.67
CA ASN A 96 6.58 -1.68 7.96
C ASN A 96 7.21 -0.30 8.08
N ILE A 97 8.50 -0.15 7.72
CA ILE A 97 9.19 1.14 7.73
C ILE A 97 8.49 2.14 6.81
N ILE A 98 8.14 1.71 5.59
CA ILE A 98 7.43 2.56 4.62
C ILE A 98 6.04 2.94 5.16
N ALA A 99 5.28 1.99 5.71
CA ALA A 99 3.94 2.24 6.22
C ALA A 99 3.96 3.23 7.40
N GLN A 100 4.89 3.08 8.34
CA GLN A 100 5.06 4.00 9.46
C GLN A 100 5.39 5.42 8.98
N ALA A 101 6.33 5.55 8.04
CA ALA A 101 6.70 6.83 7.45
C ALA A 101 5.53 7.49 6.72
N LEU A 102 4.78 6.75 5.91
CA LEU A 102 3.59 7.26 5.22
C LEU A 102 2.53 7.76 6.21
N VAL A 103 2.24 6.98 7.25
CA VAL A 103 1.25 7.36 8.27
C VAL A 103 1.68 8.61 9.03
N ALA A 104 2.95 8.71 9.41
CA ALA A 104 3.49 9.90 10.07
C ALA A 104 3.42 11.14 9.17
N LEU A 105 3.62 10.97 7.86
CA LEU A 105 3.44 12.02 6.85
C LEU A 105 1.97 12.35 6.53
N GLY A 106 1.01 11.74 7.24
CA GLY A 106 -0.43 11.94 7.02
C GLY A 106 -0.96 11.28 5.75
N GLU A 107 -0.20 10.34 5.15
CA GLU A 107 -0.58 9.62 3.96
C GLU A 107 -1.11 8.23 4.26
N ARG A 108 -2.16 7.84 3.54
CA ARG A 108 -2.68 6.48 3.59
C ARG A 108 -1.78 5.54 2.77
N PRO A 109 -1.26 4.44 3.35
CA PRO A 109 -0.59 3.39 2.60
C PRO A 109 -1.47 2.79 1.51
N ASP A 110 -0.89 2.54 0.34
CA ASP A 110 -1.48 1.79 -0.76
C ASP A 110 -0.38 1.07 -1.55
N TYR A 111 -0.76 0.14 -2.42
CA TYR A 111 0.19 -0.71 -3.14
C TYR A 111 1.13 0.10 -4.04
N ASN A 112 0.65 1.19 -4.65
CA ASN A 112 1.45 2.07 -5.51
C ASN A 112 2.52 2.82 -4.72
N ARG A 113 2.16 3.40 -3.57
CA ARG A 113 3.07 4.10 -2.66
C ARG A 113 4.11 3.15 -2.11
N VAL A 114 3.68 1.97 -1.64
CA VAL A 114 4.61 0.94 -1.16
C VAL A 114 5.60 0.56 -2.26
N ARG A 115 5.12 0.23 -3.47
CA ARG A 115 5.99 -0.08 -4.61
C ARG A 115 6.98 1.03 -4.93
N ARG A 116 6.51 2.28 -4.97
CA ARG A 116 7.35 3.46 -5.22
C ARG A 116 8.48 3.57 -4.20
N TYR A 117 8.18 3.44 -2.91
CA TYR A 117 9.15 3.64 -1.85
C TYR A 117 10.00 2.41 -1.53
N VAL A 118 9.56 1.23 -1.95
CA VAL A 118 10.42 0.04 -2.00
C VAL A 118 11.57 0.25 -2.99
N MET A 119 11.29 0.82 -4.18
CA MET A 119 12.32 1.14 -5.18
C MET A 119 13.12 2.41 -4.86
N ASN A 120 12.53 3.34 -4.10
CA ASN A 120 13.16 4.62 -3.77
C ASN A 120 12.99 4.97 -2.28
N ILE A 121 13.59 4.15 -1.42
CA ILE A 121 13.54 4.37 0.03
C ILE A 121 14.29 5.65 0.44
N THR A 122 15.35 6.00 -0.28
CA THR A 122 16.11 7.25 -0.09
C THR A 122 15.22 8.47 -0.27
N GLY A 123 14.37 8.49 -1.31
CA GLY A 123 13.42 9.57 -1.52
C GLY A 123 12.34 9.66 -0.42
N LEU A 124 11.97 8.54 0.21
CA LEU A 124 11.09 8.58 1.39
C LEU A 124 11.82 9.18 2.59
N HIS A 125 13.06 8.77 2.82
CA HIS A 125 13.90 9.27 3.91
C HIS A 125 14.13 10.76 3.81
N GLU A 126 14.55 11.28 2.66
CA GLU A 126 14.76 12.72 2.45
C GLU A 126 13.49 13.53 2.72
N ARG A 127 12.36 13.05 2.20
CA ARG A 127 11.05 13.68 2.41
C ARG A 127 10.65 13.66 3.89
N TYR A 128 10.90 12.56 4.58
CA TYR A 128 10.59 12.41 6.00
C TYR A 128 11.46 13.33 6.87
N VAL A 129 12.78 13.37 6.60
CA VAL A 129 13.74 14.26 7.28
C VAL A 129 13.31 15.72 7.12
N GLU A 130 12.96 16.15 5.91
CA GLU A 130 12.54 17.52 5.66
C GLU A 130 11.27 17.88 6.45
N TRP A 131 10.26 17.01 6.42
CA TRP A 131 9.03 17.20 7.19
C TRP A 131 9.31 17.26 8.70
N TYR A 132 10.06 16.29 9.22
CA TYR A 132 10.34 16.15 10.65
C TYR A 132 11.17 17.32 11.18
N LEU A 133 12.27 17.68 10.49
CA LEU A 133 13.12 18.80 10.91
C LEU A 133 12.40 20.14 10.77
N ARG A 134 11.57 20.34 9.74
CA ARG A 134 10.77 21.57 9.61
C ARG A 134 9.89 21.79 10.84
N GLU A 135 9.34 20.71 11.42
CA GLU A 135 8.48 20.80 12.59
C GLU A 135 9.27 20.87 13.92
N LYS A 136 10.33 20.05 14.07
CA LYS A 136 11.02 19.87 15.37
C LYS A 136 12.33 20.64 15.51
N ALA A 137 13.08 20.81 14.43
CA ALA A 137 14.40 21.42 14.45
C ALA A 137 14.69 22.19 13.15
N PRO A 138 13.95 23.27 12.85
CA PRO A 138 14.06 23.99 11.58
C PRO A 138 15.45 24.63 11.37
N HIS A 139 16.19 24.89 12.44
CA HIS A 139 17.58 25.33 12.38
C HIS A 139 18.50 24.25 11.77
N LEU A 140 18.32 22.97 12.10
CA LEU A 140 19.08 21.87 11.50
C LEU A 140 18.75 21.72 10.01
N LEU A 141 17.49 21.94 9.62
CA LEU A 141 17.11 21.96 8.21
C LEU A 141 17.85 23.08 7.44
N ALA A 142 17.95 24.28 8.02
CA ALA A 142 18.71 25.38 7.43
C ALA A 142 20.21 25.06 7.30
N VAL A 143 20.79 24.34 8.27
CA VAL A 143 22.19 23.85 8.17
C VAL A 143 22.34 22.88 6.99
N ILE A 144 21.40 21.96 6.79
CA ILE A 144 21.41 21.06 5.63
C ILE A 144 21.38 21.87 4.33
N GLU A 145 20.49 22.84 4.21
CA GLU A 145 20.37 23.69 3.01
C GLU A 145 21.66 24.49 2.73
N GLN A 146 22.28 25.04 3.77
CA GLN A 146 23.56 25.75 3.66
C GLN A 146 24.70 24.81 3.22
N GLN A 147 24.77 23.61 3.81
CA GLN A 147 25.77 22.60 3.43
C GLN A 147 25.59 22.16 1.99
N VAL A 148 24.35 21.92 1.54
CA VAL A 148 24.06 21.57 0.14
C VAL A 148 24.52 22.69 -0.79
N ALA A 149 24.20 23.95 -0.49
CA ALA A 149 24.63 25.08 -1.31
C ALA A 149 26.17 25.19 -1.41
N LEU A 150 26.88 24.99 -0.30
CA LEU A 150 28.35 24.98 -0.28
C LEU A 150 28.92 23.82 -1.10
N LEU A 151 28.38 22.60 -0.89
CA LEU A 151 28.80 21.41 -1.63
C LEU A 151 28.57 21.56 -3.12
N SER A 152 27.43 22.14 -3.53
CA SER A 152 27.13 22.42 -4.94
C SER A 152 28.12 23.39 -5.58
N GLN A 153 28.60 24.42 -4.84
CA GLN A 153 29.65 25.32 -5.32
C GLN A 153 30.97 24.58 -5.54
N VAL A 154 31.36 23.70 -4.62
CA VAL A 154 32.60 22.91 -4.73
C VAL A 154 32.50 21.81 -5.79
N ASN A 155 31.29 21.29 -6.03
CA ASN A 155 31.01 20.21 -6.98
C ASN A 155 30.93 20.66 -8.45
N GLN A 156 31.06 21.96 -8.74
CA GLN A 156 31.02 22.51 -10.11
C GLN A 156 31.98 21.79 -11.09
N ASN A 157 33.07 21.21 -10.59
CA ASN A 157 34.09 20.52 -11.39
C ASN A 157 34.05 18.98 -11.27
N LYS A 158 33.18 18.40 -10.43
CA LYS A 158 33.17 16.96 -10.09
C LYS A 158 31.93 16.20 -10.58
N SER A 159 30.92 16.92 -11.09
CA SER A 159 29.70 16.35 -11.71
C SER A 159 28.92 15.34 -10.85
N LEU A 160 29.02 15.39 -9.51
CA LEU A 160 28.17 14.55 -8.67
C LEU A 160 26.71 15.00 -8.76
N PRO A 161 25.73 14.10 -8.78
CA PRO A 161 24.32 14.47 -8.77
C PRO A 161 23.90 15.16 -7.46
N ASP A 162 22.96 16.10 -7.53
CA ASP A 162 22.48 16.88 -6.37
C ASP A 162 21.94 16.01 -5.21
N TYR A 163 21.29 14.88 -5.52
CA TYR A 163 20.80 13.96 -4.49
C TYR A 163 21.93 13.35 -3.64
N VAL A 164 23.13 13.18 -4.21
CA VAL A 164 24.30 12.67 -3.49
C VAL A 164 24.78 13.71 -2.47
N LEU A 165 24.82 14.99 -2.89
CA LEU A 165 25.21 16.09 -2.02
C LEU A 165 24.22 16.28 -0.87
N ARG A 166 22.91 16.25 -1.19
CA ARG A 166 21.85 16.35 -0.18
C ARG A 166 21.93 15.21 0.83
N ARG A 167 22.09 13.98 0.37
CA ARG A 167 22.25 12.82 1.26
C ARG A 167 23.46 12.95 2.18
N ALA A 168 24.59 13.45 1.67
CA ALA A 168 25.78 13.68 2.49
C ALA A 168 25.51 14.72 3.60
N ALA A 169 24.92 15.86 3.24
CA ALA A 169 24.56 16.91 4.21
C ALA A 169 23.56 16.42 5.26
N VAL A 170 22.49 15.72 4.83
CA VAL A 170 21.51 15.10 5.73
C VAL A 170 22.19 14.13 6.69
N THR A 171 23.06 13.25 6.19
CA THR A 171 23.76 12.26 7.03
C THR A 171 24.64 12.96 8.06
N GLN A 172 25.42 13.96 7.65
CA GLN A 172 26.29 14.72 8.54
C GLN A 172 25.51 15.42 9.66
N VAL A 173 24.36 16.05 9.32
CA VAL A 173 23.53 16.74 10.30
C VAL A 173 22.86 15.77 11.26
N LEU A 174 22.32 14.65 10.77
CA LEU A 174 21.71 13.63 11.63
C LEU A 174 22.72 12.91 12.53
N GLU A 175 23.98 12.81 12.12
CA GLU A 175 25.07 12.23 12.93
C GLU A 175 25.69 13.23 13.93
N SER A 176 25.32 14.51 13.87
CA SER A 176 25.75 15.50 14.87
C SER A 176 25.14 15.23 16.25
N PRO A 177 25.71 15.75 17.36
CA PRO A 177 25.14 15.56 18.69
C PRO A 177 23.69 16.02 18.82
N GLU A 178 23.33 17.15 18.17
CA GLU A 178 21.95 17.64 18.14
C GLU A 178 21.05 16.75 17.28
N GLY A 179 21.55 16.22 16.16
CA GLY A 179 20.83 15.27 15.32
C GLY A 179 20.54 13.94 16.02
N GLN A 180 21.53 13.41 16.76
CA GLN A 180 21.37 12.19 17.56
C GLN A 180 20.46 12.36 18.77
N ALA A 181 20.29 13.60 19.25
CA ALA A 181 19.34 13.92 20.31
C ALA A 181 17.86 13.94 19.82
N LEU A 182 17.62 13.83 18.50
CA LEU A 182 16.28 13.72 17.95
C LEU A 182 15.72 12.30 18.19
N GLU A 183 14.84 12.17 19.16
CA GLU A 183 14.19 10.90 19.50
C GLU A 183 12.99 10.61 18.57
N ASP A 184 13.25 10.09 17.36
CA ASP A 184 12.20 9.61 16.46
C ASP A 184 12.52 8.23 15.86
N THR A 185 11.71 7.24 16.23
CA THR A 185 11.91 5.83 15.85
C THR A 185 11.73 5.58 14.34
N VAL A 186 10.90 6.38 13.66
CA VAL A 186 10.66 6.26 12.21
C VAL A 186 11.83 6.83 11.44
N LEU A 187 12.36 7.99 11.86
CA LEU A 187 13.58 8.60 11.33
C LEU A 187 14.77 7.65 11.45
N GLU A 188 14.95 7.03 12.63
CA GLU A 188 16.02 6.06 12.87
C GLU A 188 15.87 4.85 11.93
N SER A 189 14.65 4.30 11.83
CA SER A 189 14.35 3.17 10.97
C SER A 189 14.62 3.45 9.49
N LEU A 190 14.21 4.63 9.00
CA LEU A 190 14.49 5.08 7.63
C LEU A 190 15.99 5.32 7.39
N SER A 191 16.68 5.95 8.35
CA SER A 191 18.12 6.21 8.26
C SER A 191 18.92 4.92 8.19
N ASN A 192 18.51 3.91 8.95
CA ASN A 192 19.06 2.55 8.86
C ASN A 192 18.70 1.89 7.52
N ALA A 193 17.47 2.08 7.03
CA ALA A 193 17.03 1.48 5.77
C ALA A 193 17.82 1.95 4.55
N VAL A 194 18.21 3.23 4.53
CA VAL A 194 19.00 3.84 3.45
C VAL A 194 20.47 3.37 3.45
N ARG A 195 20.96 2.83 4.58
CA ARG A 195 22.32 2.30 4.73
C ARG A 195 22.44 0.83 4.35
N TYR A 196 21.34 0.16 4.04
CA TYR A 196 21.39 -1.24 3.63
C TYR A 196 22.15 -1.43 2.31
N ASP A 197 22.79 -2.59 2.18
CA ASP A 197 23.69 -2.90 1.07
C ASP A 197 22.95 -3.32 -0.21
N GLN A 198 23.67 -3.54 -1.32
CA GLN A 198 23.05 -3.98 -2.57
C GLN A 198 22.34 -5.34 -2.41
N LYS A 199 22.89 -6.25 -1.60
CA LYS A 199 22.31 -7.57 -1.34
C LYS A 199 20.95 -7.47 -0.66
N TYR A 200 20.74 -6.47 0.20
CA TYR A 200 19.43 -6.15 0.76
C TYR A 200 18.42 -5.86 -0.36
N PHE A 201 18.78 -5.01 -1.32
CA PHE A 201 17.89 -4.66 -2.43
C PHE A 201 17.58 -5.87 -3.31
N ASP A 202 18.57 -6.73 -3.59
CA ASP A 202 18.36 -7.94 -4.38
C ASP A 202 17.32 -8.88 -3.73
N LYS A 203 17.28 -8.97 -2.39
CA LYS A 203 16.26 -9.75 -1.67
C LYS A 203 14.85 -9.16 -1.80
N ILE A 204 14.72 -7.84 -1.78
CA ILE A 204 13.43 -7.16 -2.01
C ILE A 204 12.94 -7.46 -3.42
N VAL A 205 13.81 -7.25 -4.41
CA VAL A 205 13.50 -7.42 -5.83
C VAL A 205 13.12 -8.87 -6.13
N ALA A 206 13.77 -9.84 -5.47
CA ALA A 206 13.47 -11.25 -5.65
C ALA A 206 12.16 -11.72 -4.98
N SER A 207 11.68 -11.03 -3.94
CA SER A 207 10.54 -11.50 -3.12
C SER A 207 9.29 -10.64 -3.26
N LEU A 208 9.38 -9.36 -2.86
CA LEU A 208 8.24 -8.46 -2.72
C LEU A 208 7.88 -7.74 -4.02
N LEU A 209 8.88 -7.33 -4.79
CA LEU A 209 8.67 -6.51 -5.98
C LEU A 209 7.78 -7.18 -7.04
N PRO A 210 7.92 -8.49 -7.34
CA PRO A 210 7.08 -9.15 -8.35
C PRO A 210 5.58 -9.10 -7.97
N LEU A 211 5.27 -9.32 -6.70
CA LEU A 211 3.90 -9.21 -6.19
C LEU A 211 3.36 -7.78 -6.34
N LEU A 212 4.15 -6.79 -5.93
CA LEU A 212 3.76 -5.39 -6.05
C LEU A 212 3.57 -4.97 -7.51
N GLU A 213 4.41 -5.45 -8.43
CA GLU A 213 4.25 -5.19 -9.87
C GLU A 213 2.94 -5.74 -10.40
N LYS A 214 2.57 -6.97 -10.04
CA LYS A 214 1.26 -7.53 -10.41
C LYS A 214 0.11 -6.67 -9.86
N LEU A 215 0.13 -6.33 -8.58
CA LEU A 215 -0.94 -5.56 -7.90
C LEU A 215 -1.05 -4.09 -8.34
N THR A 216 0.01 -3.55 -8.93
CA THR A 216 0.08 -2.15 -9.39
C THR A 216 0.09 -2.02 -10.92
N SER A 217 -0.19 -3.11 -11.63
CA SER A 217 -0.23 -3.13 -13.09
C SER A 217 -1.62 -2.83 -13.66
N GLY A 218 -1.63 -2.20 -14.85
CA GLY A 218 -2.82 -2.01 -15.67
C GLY A 218 -3.98 -1.31 -14.96
N LYS A 219 -5.20 -1.71 -15.33
CA LYS A 219 -6.44 -1.13 -14.77
C LYS A 219 -6.69 -1.55 -13.32
N MET A 220 -6.16 -2.70 -12.89
CA MET A 220 -6.32 -3.23 -11.53
C MET A 220 -5.66 -2.34 -10.48
N ALA A 221 -4.56 -1.67 -10.83
CA ALA A 221 -3.89 -0.71 -9.97
C ALA A 221 -4.84 0.39 -9.46
N THR A 222 -5.73 0.89 -10.34
CA THR A 222 -6.72 1.92 -9.99
C THR A 222 -7.83 1.38 -9.09
N LEU A 223 -8.06 0.06 -9.11
CA LEU A 223 -9.02 -0.62 -8.27
C LEU A 223 -8.47 -0.80 -6.85
N LEU A 224 -7.21 -1.21 -6.73
CA LEU A 224 -6.55 -1.54 -5.47
C LEU A 224 -5.90 -0.34 -4.77
N SER A 225 -5.52 0.68 -5.54
CA SER A 225 -4.92 1.94 -5.05
C SER A 225 -5.70 3.14 -5.61
N PRO A 226 -6.97 3.34 -5.18
CA PRO A 226 -7.82 4.41 -5.69
C PRO A 226 -7.26 5.81 -5.38
N ASP A 227 -7.40 6.74 -6.32
CA ASP A 227 -7.22 8.16 -6.03
C ASP A 227 -8.48 8.71 -5.35
N TYR A 228 -8.38 8.95 -4.05
CA TYR A 228 -9.46 9.48 -3.23
C TYR A 228 -9.83 10.93 -3.57
N ARG A 229 -9.04 11.62 -4.39
CA ARG A 229 -9.30 13.00 -4.83
C ARG A 229 -9.97 13.05 -6.20
N ASP A 230 -10.06 11.91 -6.89
CA ASP A 230 -10.75 11.84 -8.18
C ASP A 230 -12.26 11.81 -7.98
N MET A 231 -12.87 12.97 -8.18
CA MET A 231 -14.32 13.17 -8.09
C MET A 231 -15.07 12.70 -9.35
N ASN A 232 -14.36 12.39 -10.44
CA ASN A 232 -14.95 11.91 -11.69
C ASN A 232 -15.10 10.38 -11.70
N ASP A 233 -14.43 9.68 -10.78
CA ASP A 233 -14.55 8.23 -10.65
C ASP A 233 -15.82 7.86 -9.87
N SER A 234 -16.87 7.56 -10.63
CA SER A 234 -18.19 7.16 -10.13
C SER A 234 -18.21 5.80 -9.42
N ARG A 235 -17.15 4.99 -9.52
CA ARG A 235 -17.09 3.66 -8.88
C ARG A 235 -17.08 3.81 -7.36
N PRO A 236 -17.92 3.07 -6.61
CA PRO A 236 -17.98 3.21 -5.16
C PRO A 236 -16.68 2.74 -4.49
N LEU A 237 -16.40 3.26 -3.30
CA LEU A 237 -15.34 2.75 -2.43
C LEU A 237 -15.91 1.67 -1.51
N LEU A 238 -15.33 0.48 -1.53
CA LEU A 238 -15.70 -0.60 -0.62
C LEU A 238 -15.14 -0.31 0.77
N ASP A 239 -16.03 -0.14 1.75
CA ASP A 239 -15.69 0.03 3.16
C ASP A 239 -16.46 -1.00 3.99
N TRP A 240 -15.73 -1.95 4.57
CA TRP A 240 -16.33 -3.07 5.33
C TRP A 240 -17.18 -2.62 6.51
N GLN A 241 -16.82 -1.52 7.19
CA GLN A 241 -17.64 -1.03 8.29
C GLN A 241 -18.97 -0.46 7.77
N GLN A 242 -18.95 0.21 6.61
CA GLN A 242 -20.19 0.68 5.98
C GLN A 242 -21.04 -0.49 5.49
N VAL A 243 -20.44 -1.45 4.80
CA VAL A 243 -21.11 -2.68 4.34
C VAL A 243 -21.80 -3.38 5.51
N ILE A 244 -21.11 -3.61 6.63
CA ILE A 244 -21.70 -4.30 7.78
C ILE A 244 -22.84 -3.48 8.38
N ARG A 245 -22.64 -2.17 8.60
CA ARG A 245 -23.65 -1.30 9.22
C ARG A 245 -24.93 -1.16 8.39
N ARG A 246 -24.78 -1.07 7.07
CA ARG A 246 -25.92 -0.91 6.15
C ARG A 246 -26.54 -2.24 5.72
N LYS A 247 -25.97 -3.36 6.20
CA LYS A 247 -26.28 -4.70 5.72
C LYS A 247 -26.15 -4.72 4.21
N GLY A 248 -24.94 -4.51 3.70
CA GLY A 248 -24.64 -4.48 2.27
C GLY A 248 -24.60 -5.88 1.65
N VAL A 249 -24.67 -5.92 0.32
CA VAL A 249 -24.41 -7.11 -0.51
C VAL A 249 -23.10 -6.85 -1.24
N VAL A 250 -22.11 -7.71 -1.05
CA VAL A 250 -20.80 -7.59 -1.71
C VAL A 250 -20.55 -8.84 -2.53
N TYR A 251 -20.31 -8.66 -3.82
CA TYR A 251 -19.78 -9.70 -4.70
C TYR A 251 -18.30 -9.45 -4.94
N ILE A 252 -17.46 -10.47 -4.76
CA ILE A 252 -16.01 -10.43 -4.97
C ILE A 252 -15.66 -11.48 -6.01
N GLY A 253 -15.35 -11.07 -7.23
CA GLY A 253 -14.75 -11.92 -8.27
C GLY A 253 -13.24 -11.76 -8.28
N LEU A 254 -12.50 -12.79 -7.85
CA LEU A 254 -11.03 -12.70 -7.75
C LEU A 254 -10.31 -13.06 -9.06
N ASP A 255 -10.99 -13.61 -10.06
CA ASP A 255 -10.41 -13.98 -11.35
C ASP A 255 -9.12 -14.85 -11.20
N ALA A 256 -9.13 -15.78 -10.25
CA ALA A 256 -7.98 -16.61 -9.89
C ALA A 256 -7.51 -17.54 -11.02
N MET A 257 -8.33 -17.72 -12.05
CA MET A 257 -7.95 -18.47 -13.25
C MET A 257 -7.03 -17.68 -14.18
N SER A 258 -7.10 -16.35 -14.14
CA SER A 258 -6.19 -15.46 -14.86
C SER A 258 -4.89 -15.24 -14.09
N ASP A 259 -4.96 -14.93 -12.78
CA ASP A 259 -3.79 -14.77 -11.92
C ASP A 259 -4.08 -15.21 -10.47
N ALA A 260 -3.64 -16.41 -10.12
CA ALA A 260 -3.85 -16.99 -8.78
C ALA A 260 -3.11 -16.23 -7.67
N ASP A 261 -1.94 -15.63 -7.98
CA ASP A 261 -1.16 -14.90 -6.97
C ASP A 261 -1.86 -13.59 -6.61
N VAL A 262 -2.37 -12.87 -7.61
CA VAL A 262 -3.14 -11.63 -7.39
C VAL A 262 -4.44 -11.92 -6.66
N ALA A 263 -5.16 -12.97 -7.09
CA ALA A 263 -6.38 -13.42 -6.41
C ALA A 263 -6.14 -13.74 -4.94
N SER A 264 -5.08 -14.51 -4.63
CA SER A 264 -4.68 -14.82 -3.25
C SER A 264 -4.34 -13.56 -2.47
N ALA A 265 -3.54 -12.65 -3.06
CA ALA A 265 -3.10 -11.44 -2.40
C ALA A 265 -4.25 -10.48 -2.06
N VAL A 266 -5.17 -10.28 -3.01
CA VAL A 266 -6.34 -9.43 -2.79
C VAL A 266 -7.31 -10.10 -1.81
N GLY A 267 -7.60 -11.39 -1.99
CA GLY A 267 -8.51 -12.14 -1.11
C GLY A 267 -8.05 -12.17 0.35
N ASN A 268 -6.75 -12.29 0.60
CA ASN A 268 -6.18 -12.24 1.95
C ASN A 268 -6.16 -10.83 2.58
N SER A 269 -6.26 -9.78 1.77
CA SER A 269 -6.28 -8.39 2.26
C SER A 269 -7.67 -7.87 2.62
N MET A 270 -8.72 -8.62 2.21
CA MET A 270 -10.14 -8.31 2.39
C MET A 270 -10.66 -8.71 3.77
#